data_AF-A0A221W6D7-F1
#
_entry.id   AF-A0A221W6D7-F1
#
_cell.length_a   1.000
_cell.length_b   1.000
_cell.length_c   1.000
_cell.angle_alpha   90.00
_cell.angle_beta   90.00
_cell.angle_gamma   90.00
#
_symmetry.space_group_name_H-M   'P 1'
#
loop_
_entity.id
_entity.type
_entity.pdbx_description
1 polymer ?
#
loop_
_entity_poly.entity_id
_entity_poly.type
_entity_poly.pdbx_seq_one_letter_code
_entity_poly.pdbx_strand_id
1 'polypeptide(L)' 'MTHPYTTDDVARLARGVGLEMPPERLPSVTATLNAIRLSLAPLDALDAQLDDTVPATTFDLGSTRR' A
#
# COMPACT_ATOMS: atom_id res chain seq x y z
N MET A 1 -8.10 -12.30 6.99
CA MET A 1 -7.54 -12.95 5.78
C MET A 1 -7.55 -11.91 4.67
N THR A 2 -6.39 -11.46 4.24
CA THR A 2 -6.24 -10.43 3.21
C THR A 2 -6.49 -11.06 1.84
N HIS A 3 -7.68 -10.84 1.27
CA HIS A 3 -8.06 -11.37 -0.05
C HIS A 3 -7.15 -10.81 -1.16
N PRO A 4 -6.76 -11.59 -2.18
CA PRO A 4 -5.99 -11.10 -3.32
C PRO A 4 -6.82 -10.08 -4.12
N TYR A 5 -6.15 -9.09 -4.72
CA TYR A 5 -6.78 -8.14 -5.62
C TYR A 5 -7.17 -8.82 -6.92
N THR A 6 -8.37 -8.48 -7.41
CA THR A 6 -8.81 -8.79 -8.77
C THR A 6 -8.35 -7.71 -9.75
N THR A 7 -8.41 -7.99 -11.05
CA THR A 7 -8.14 -6.98 -12.09
C THR A 7 -9.12 -5.79 -12.01
N ASP A 8 -10.37 -6.05 -11.61
CA ASP A 8 -11.39 -5.01 -11.45
C ASP A 8 -11.10 -4.10 -10.25
N ASP A 9 -10.57 -4.67 -9.16
CA ASP A 9 -10.10 -3.89 -8.02
C ASP A 9 -8.98 -2.94 -8.43
N VAL A 10 -8.00 -3.44 -9.18
CA VAL A 10 -6.85 -2.66 -9.65
C VAL A 10 -7.29 -1.59 -10.65
N ALA A 11 -8.21 -1.91 -11.56
CA ALA A 11 -8.77 -0.94 -12.51
C ALA A 11 -9.59 0.16 -11.81
N ARG A 12 -10.33 -0.18 -10.75
CA ARG A 12 -11.06 0.78 -9.92
C ARG A 12 -10.10 1.67 -9.13
N LEU A 13 -9.05 1.10 -8.55
CA LEU A 13 -8.03 1.85 -7.81
C LEU A 13 -7.31 2.85 -8.72
N ALA A 14 -6.91 2.42 -9.91
CA ALA A 14 -6.24 3.26 -10.91
C ALA A 14 -7.06 4.48 -11.32
N ARG A 15 -8.36 4.28 -11.58
CA ARG A 15 -9.29 5.38 -11.88
C ARG A 15 -9.43 6.34 -10.70
N GLY A 16 -9.46 5.83 -9.47
CA GLY A 16 -9.56 6.66 -8.26
C GLY A 16 -8.40 7.63 -8.07
N VAL A 17 -7.22 7.33 -8.62
CA VAL A 17 -6.03 8.19 -8.58
C VAL A 17 -5.76 8.92 -9.91
N GLY A 18 -6.70 8.85 -10.87
CA GLY A 18 -6.55 9.48 -12.18
C GLY A 18 -5.48 8.83 -13.08
N LEU A 19 -5.10 7.58 -12.81
CA LEU A 19 -4.15 6.84 -13.63
C LEU A 19 -4.90 6.10 -14.75
N GLU A 20 -4.67 6.52 -15.99
CA GLU A 20 -5.09 5.75 -17.16
C GLU A 20 -4.28 4.45 -17.25
N MET A 21 -4.97 3.33 -17.11
CA MET A 21 -4.36 2.00 -17.15
C MET A 21 -4.83 1.25 -18.39
N PRO A 22 -3.93 0.93 -19.32
CA PRO A 22 -4.26 0.11 -20.47
C PRO A 22 -4.74 -1.29 -20.02
N PRO A 23 -5.85 -1.83 -20.57
CA PRO A 23 -6.41 -3.10 -20.15
C PRO A 23 -5.42 -4.27 -20.19
N GLU A 24 -4.52 -4.29 -21.17
CA GLU A 24 -3.48 -5.29 -21.33
C GLU A 24 -2.45 -5.30 -20.20
N ARG A 25 -2.29 -4.19 -19.47
CA ARG A 25 -1.38 -4.09 -18.32
C ARG A 25 -2.03 -4.55 -17.02
N LEU A 26 -3.36 -4.56 -16.93
CA LEU A 26 -4.08 -4.91 -15.70
C LEU A 26 -3.66 -6.27 -15.13
N PRO A 27 -3.51 -7.36 -15.90
CA PRO A 27 -3.09 -8.65 -15.35
C PRO A 27 -1.71 -8.60 -14.70
N SER A 28 -0.74 -7.96 -15.36
CA SER A 28 0.63 -7.83 -14.86
C SER A 28 0.69 -6.97 -13.60
N VAL A 29 0.02 -5.82 -13.59
CA VAL A 29 -0.03 -4.93 -12.42
C VAL A 29 -0.73 -5.61 -11.24
N THR A 30 -1.81 -6.36 -11.51
CA THR A 30 -2.52 -7.13 -10.49
C THR A 30 -1.62 -8.20 -9.86
N ALA A 31 -0.85 -8.93 -10.68
CA ALA A 31 0.11 -9.91 -10.18
C ALA A 31 1.19 -9.24 -9.30
N THR A 32 1.74 -8.11 -9.73
CA THR A 32 2.73 -7.36 -8.95
C THR A 32 2.15 -6.86 -7.62
N LEU A 33 0.95 -6.28 -7.62
CA LEU A 33 0.31 -5.81 -6.39
C LEU A 33 0.02 -6.96 -5.41
N ASN A 34 -0.40 -8.11 -5.92
CA ASN A 34 -0.60 -9.30 -5.10
C ASN A 34 0.72 -9.82 -4.53
N ALA A 35 1.82 -9.79 -5.29
CA ALA A 35 3.14 -10.15 -4.79
C ALA A 35 3.61 -9.20 -3.67
N ILE A 36 3.45 -7.88 -3.85
CA ILE A 36 3.76 -6.89 -2.81
C ILE A 36 2.94 -7.16 -1.54
N ARG A 37 1.63 -7.41 -1.68
CA ARG A 37 0.75 -7.73 -0.55
C ARG A 37 1.20 -8.97 0.21
N LEU A 38 1.63 -10.01 -0.50
CA LEU A 38 2.20 -11.21 0.14
C LEU A 38 3.49 -10.91 0.90
N SER A 39 4.36 -10.04 0.36
CA SER A 39 5.57 -9.61 1.06
C SER A 39 5.29 -8.76 2.30
N LEU A 40 4.16 -8.04 2.33
CA LEU A 40 3.75 -7.19 3.46
C LEU A 40 2.92 -7.94 4.52
N ALA A 41 2.34 -9.10 4.19
CA ALA A 41 1.51 -9.89 5.12
C ALA A 41 2.15 -10.19 6.49
N PRO A 42 3.49 -10.40 6.62
CA PRO A 42 4.12 -10.55 7.93
C PRO A 42 4.03 -9.30 8.82
N LEU A 43 3.94 -8.11 8.22
CA LEU A 43 3.78 -6.84 8.95
C LEU A 43 2.37 -6.70 9.52
N ASP A 44 1.35 -7.20 8.83
CA ASP A 44 -0.03 -7.21 9.33
C ASP A 44 -0.15 -8.02 10.65
N ALA A 45 0.70 -9.05 10.83
CA ALA A 45 0.75 -9.83 12.06
C ALA A 45 1.49 -9.11 13.20
N LEU A 46 2.35 -8.14 12.88
CA LEU A 46 3.05 -7.30 13.84
C LEU A 46 2.16 -6.15 14.33
N ASP A 47 1.12 -5.76 13.58
CA ASP A 47 0.23 -4.63 13.89
C ASP A 47 -0.32 -4.66 15.34
N ALA A 48 -0.72 -5.83 15.82
CA ALA A 48 -1.20 -6.02 17.21
C ALA A 48 -0.11 -5.84 18.29
N GLN A 49 1.16 -5.75 17.90
CA GLN A 49 2.32 -5.54 18.78
C GLN A 49 2.89 -4.13 18.64
N LEU A 50 2.33 -3.31 17.74
CA LEU A 50 2.87 -2.00 17.40
C LEU A 50 2.30 -0.83 18.24
N ASP A 51 1.40 -1.08 19.19
CA ASP A 51 0.67 -0.04 19.95
C ASP A 51 1.57 1.05 20.59
N ASP A 52 2.79 0.72 21.00
CA ASP A 52 3.76 1.66 21.60
C ASP A 52 4.89 2.09 20.64
N THR A 53 4.82 1.72 19.37
CA THR A 53 5.90 1.98 18.40
C THR A 53 5.72 3.34 17.74
N VAL A 54 6.66 4.25 17.99
CA VAL A 54 6.71 5.53 17.28
C VAL A 54 7.28 5.36 15.87
N PRO A 55 6.79 6.14 14.87
CA PRO A 55 7.34 6.11 13.51
C PRO A 55 8.85 6.35 13.51
N ALA A 56 9.58 5.61 12.67
CA ALA A 56 11.04 5.69 12.59
C ALA A 56 11.58 7.09 12.29
N THR A 57 10.78 7.91 11.61
CA THR A 57 11.03 9.34 11.46
C THR A 57 9.73 10.08 11.69
N THR A 58 9.78 11.11 12.52
CA THR A 58 8.70 12.08 12.69
C THR A 58 9.16 13.40 12.10
N PHE A 59 8.25 14.07 11.38
CA PHE A 59 8.54 15.40 10.84
C PHE A 59 8.35 16.43 11.95
N ASP A 60 9.45 16.98 12.47
CA ASP A 60 9.41 18.06 13.45
C ASP A 60 9.34 19.41 12.72
N LEU A 61 8.15 20.04 12.73
CA LEU A 61 7.95 21.42 12.26
C LEU A 61 8.63 22.48 13.17
N GLY A 62 9.25 22.06 14.27
CA GLY A 62 9.77 22.89 15.37
C GLY A 62 11.21 23.41 15.25
N SER A 63 11.93 23.19 14.14
CA SER A 63 13.24 23.84 13.92
C SER A 63 13.11 25.26 13.33
N THR A 64 12.05 25.97 13.71
CA THR A 64 11.92 27.42 13.48
C THR A 64 12.22 28.14 14.79
N ARG A 65 13.43 27.97 15.32
CA ARG A 65 13.96 28.89 16.33
C ARG A 65 14.66 30.02 15.58
N ARG A 66 14.17 31.23 15.89
CA ARG A 66 14.63 32.57 15.51
C ARG A 66 16.12 32.73 15.28
#